data_AF-A0A2N1F2W7-F1
#
_entry.id   AF-A0A2N1F2W7-F1
#
_cell.length_a   1.000
_cell.length_b   1.000
_cell.length_c   1.000
_cell.angle_alpha   90.00
_cell.angle_beta   90.00
_cell.angle_gamma   90.00
#
_symmetry.space_group_name_H-M   'P 1'
#
loop_
_entity.id
_entity.type
_entity.pdbx_description
1 polymer ?
#
loop_
_entity_poly.entity_id
_entity_poly.type
_entity_poly.pdbx_seq_one_letter_code
_entity_poly.pdbx_strand_id
1 'polypeptide(L)'
;MKGSFLFFAAIFLSFKSFTQHNFSTYVAHKSITEAIRVNNELIAGRTSFFEKQAAAKPLMFQSTKIKIQEFNRLSNNLSKYIEAIQKEVNTEQVLYEMLNRDFYKKVLFNDSKKLSYKGRKLKIKIDSLYNHSVKINVHKLSQLENFYNDHFKTGDIFYGFDENELDYFQYHFYDKSNYGIMMAMNCLLLDVKTFQLLYFGTVMSY
;
A
#
# COMPACT_ATOMS: atom_id res chain seq x y z
N MET A 1 -27.44 -42.22 -18.96
CA MET A 1 -27.95 -40.97 -18.37
C MET A 1 -27.27 -40.54 -17.05
N LYS A 2 -26.72 -41.43 -16.21
CA LYS A 2 -26.08 -41.04 -14.92
C LYS A 2 -24.77 -40.24 -15.05
N GLY A 3 -23.98 -40.46 -16.10
CA GLY A 3 -22.70 -39.75 -16.30
C GLY A 3 -22.82 -38.29 -16.76
N SER A 4 -23.90 -37.93 -17.45
CA SER A 4 -24.12 -36.54 -17.91
C SER A 4 -24.49 -35.61 -16.75
N PHE A 5 -25.22 -36.10 -15.75
CA PHE A 5 -25.61 -35.31 -14.58
C PHE A 5 -24.42 -34.96 -13.69
N LEU A 6 -23.45 -35.87 -13.54
CA LEU A 6 -22.19 -35.62 -12.82
C LEU A 6 -21.32 -34.58 -13.55
N PHE A 7 -21.30 -34.62 -14.89
CA PHE A 7 -20.56 -33.66 -15.71
C PHE A 7 -21.15 -32.24 -15.60
N PHE A 8 -22.48 -32.11 -15.66
CA PHE A 8 -23.15 -30.83 -15.45
C PHE A 8 -22.98 -30.31 -14.02
N ALA A 9 -23.07 -31.18 -13.00
CA ALA A 9 -22.84 -30.78 -11.62
C ALA A 9 -21.40 -30.28 -11.39
N ALA A 10 -20.40 -30.94 -11.96
CA ALA A 10 -19.00 -30.52 -11.88
C ALA A 10 -18.75 -29.17 -12.57
N ILE A 11 -19.40 -28.93 -13.72
CA ILE A 11 -19.33 -27.65 -14.44
C ILE A 11 -20.03 -26.53 -13.66
N PHE A 12 -21.22 -26.78 -13.10
CA PHE A 12 -21.91 -25.77 -12.29
C PHE A 12 -21.20 -25.46 -10.96
N LEU A 13 -20.54 -26.44 -10.35
CA LEU A 13 -19.72 -26.24 -9.15
C LEU A 13 -18.47 -25.41 -9.46
N SER A 14 -17.78 -25.65 -10.59
CA SER A 14 -16.63 -24.85 -11.00
C SER A 14 -17.02 -23.41 -11.38
N PHE A 15 -18.19 -23.19 -12.00
CA PHE A 15 -18.70 -21.84 -12.25
C PHE A 15 -19.05 -21.07 -10.98
N LYS A 16 -19.59 -21.72 -9.94
CA LYS A 16 -19.89 -21.06 -8.65
C LYS A 16 -18.63 -20.61 -7.93
N SER A 17 -17.59 -21.44 -7.88
CA SER A 17 -16.31 -21.05 -7.28
C SER A 17 -15.67 -19.89 -8.04
N PHE A 18 -15.68 -19.91 -9.38
CA PHE A 18 -15.08 -18.84 -10.19
C PHE A 18 -15.79 -17.48 -10.01
N THR A 19 -17.13 -17.48 -10.00
CA THR A 19 -17.92 -16.25 -9.80
C THR A 19 -17.82 -15.71 -8.38
N GLN A 20 -17.80 -16.58 -7.37
CA GLN A 20 -17.63 -16.16 -5.98
C GLN A 20 -16.24 -15.57 -5.71
N HIS A 21 -15.18 -16.20 -6.24
CA HIS A 21 -13.83 -15.64 -6.18
C HIS A 21 -13.76 -14.29 -6.88
N ASN A 22 -14.24 -14.17 -8.12
CA ASN A 22 -14.21 -12.90 -8.85
C ASN A 22 -15.01 -11.78 -8.16
N PHE A 23 -16.17 -12.11 -7.58
CA PHE A 23 -16.98 -11.15 -6.82
C PHE A 23 -16.27 -10.66 -5.56
N SER A 24 -15.73 -11.57 -4.73
CA SER A 24 -15.03 -11.21 -3.49
C SER A 24 -13.77 -10.36 -3.73
N THR A 25 -13.00 -10.72 -4.74
CA THR A 25 -11.76 -10.06 -5.19
C THR A 25 -12.02 -8.64 -5.71
N TYR A 26 -13.12 -8.45 -6.45
CA TYR A 26 -13.55 -7.14 -6.94
C TYR A 26 -14.07 -6.24 -5.82
N VAL A 27 -14.82 -6.80 -4.87
CA VAL A 27 -15.32 -6.07 -3.69
C VAL A 27 -14.16 -5.58 -2.82
N ALA A 28 -13.17 -6.43 -2.52
CA ALA A 28 -12.01 -6.04 -1.71
C ALA A 28 -11.19 -4.92 -2.36
N HIS A 29 -10.92 -5.03 -3.66
CA HIS A 29 -10.22 -3.99 -4.42
C HIS A 29 -11.00 -2.66 -4.38
N LYS A 30 -12.32 -2.69 -4.63
CA LYS A 30 -13.18 -1.52 -4.58
C LYS A 30 -13.18 -0.86 -3.19
N SER A 31 -13.30 -1.66 -2.13
CA SER A 31 -13.29 -1.17 -0.76
C SER A 31 -11.99 -0.45 -0.40
N ILE A 32 -10.83 -0.99 -0.80
CA ILE A 32 -9.54 -0.35 -0.54
C ILE A 32 -9.39 0.95 -1.34
N THR A 33 -9.75 0.94 -2.62
CA THR A 33 -9.71 2.14 -3.46
C THR A 33 -10.58 3.25 -2.88
N GLU A 34 -11.77 2.91 -2.39
CA GLU A 34 -12.67 3.85 -1.73
C GLU A 34 -12.09 4.35 -0.40
N ALA A 35 -11.50 3.49 0.41
CA ALA A 35 -10.82 3.90 1.65
C ALA A 35 -9.66 4.86 1.37
N ILE A 36 -8.86 4.62 0.31
CA ILE A 36 -7.79 5.52 -0.13
C ILE A 36 -8.37 6.88 -0.54
N ARG A 37 -9.48 6.89 -1.29
CA ARG A 37 -10.17 8.12 -1.70
C ARG A 37 -10.61 8.94 -0.48
N VAL A 38 -11.34 8.31 0.45
CA VAL A 38 -11.80 8.96 1.68
C VAL A 38 -10.63 9.46 2.52
N ASN A 39 -9.57 8.67 2.67
CA ASN A 39 -8.39 9.09 3.43
C ASN A 39 -7.70 10.31 2.79
N ASN A 40 -7.63 10.39 1.47
CA ASN A 40 -7.09 11.57 0.78
C ASN A 40 -7.91 12.84 1.09
N GLU A 41 -9.24 12.75 1.10
CA GLU A 41 -10.12 13.87 1.44
C GLU A 41 -9.92 14.31 2.90
N LEU A 42 -9.83 13.34 3.82
CA LEU A 42 -9.56 13.61 5.23
C LEU A 42 -8.18 14.25 5.44
N ILE A 43 -7.14 13.77 4.76
CA ILE A 43 -5.78 14.34 4.84
C ILE A 43 -5.78 15.79 4.34
N ALA A 44 -6.47 16.08 3.23
CA ALA A 44 -6.59 17.44 2.72
C ALA A 44 -7.29 18.37 3.74
N GLY A 45 -8.41 17.91 4.32
CA GLY A 45 -9.12 18.65 5.36
C GLY A 45 -8.26 18.91 6.61
N ARG A 46 -7.55 17.88 7.11
CA ARG A 46 -6.66 17.98 8.27
C ARG A 46 -5.47 18.90 8.00
N THR A 47 -4.89 18.85 6.81
CA THR A 47 -3.80 19.74 6.39
C THR A 47 -4.26 21.20 6.37
N SER A 48 -5.40 21.49 5.73
CA SER A 48 -5.96 22.84 5.69
C SER A 48 -6.28 23.39 7.09
N PHE A 49 -6.86 22.55 7.95
CA PHE A 49 -7.14 22.92 9.34
C PHE A 49 -5.86 23.24 10.13
N PHE A 50 -4.82 22.41 9.99
CA PHE A 50 -3.53 22.65 10.61
C PHE A 50 -2.90 23.97 10.12
N GLU A 51 -2.94 24.24 8.81
CA GLU A 51 -2.39 25.47 8.25
C GLU A 51 -3.05 26.73 8.81
N LYS A 52 -4.38 26.71 9.00
CA LYS A 52 -5.11 27.81 9.66
C LYS A 52 -4.67 28.02 11.10
N GLN A 53 -4.50 26.93 11.87
CA GLN A 53 -4.00 27.03 13.25
C GLN A 53 -2.56 27.55 13.31
N ALA A 54 -1.69 27.06 12.43
CA ALA A 54 -0.30 27.48 12.34
C ALA A 54 -0.18 28.94 11.91
N ALA A 55 -1.06 29.45 11.04
CA ALA A 55 -1.11 30.86 10.67
C ALA A 55 -1.54 31.76 11.84
N ALA A 56 -2.50 31.29 12.66
CA ALA A 56 -2.95 32.03 13.85
C ALA A 56 -1.91 32.05 14.98
N LYS A 57 -1.10 30.99 15.12
CA LYS A 57 -0.08 30.85 16.18
C LYS A 57 1.28 30.38 15.61
N PRO A 58 1.99 31.21 14.82
CA PRO A 58 3.15 30.77 14.05
C PRO A 58 4.30 30.27 14.92
N LEU A 59 4.59 30.95 16.04
CA LEU A 59 5.68 30.57 16.94
C LEU A 59 5.43 29.22 17.63
N MET A 60 4.17 28.93 17.97
CA MET A 60 3.78 27.68 18.62
C MET A 60 3.92 26.49 17.65
N PHE A 61 3.54 26.68 16.39
CA PHE A 61 3.47 25.59 15.42
C PHE A 61 4.67 25.49 14.47
N GLN A 62 5.67 26.36 14.56
CA GLN A 62 6.79 26.40 13.60
C GLN A 62 7.49 25.04 13.45
N SER A 63 7.90 24.41 14.55
CA SER A 63 8.61 23.12 14.53
C SER A 63 7.69 22.00 14.00
N THR A 64 6.46 21.94 14.50
CA THR A 64 5.46 20.95 14.08
C THR A 64 5.12 21.08 12.60
N LYS A 65 5.03 22.30 12.08
CA LYS A 65 4.76 22.59 10.67
C LYS A 65 5.87 22.04 9.77
N ILE A 66 7.13 22.26 10.13
CA ILE A 66 8.27 21.73 9.36
C ILE A 66 8.23 20.19 9.33
N LYS A 67 7.97 19.55 10.48
CA LYS A 67 7.86 18.08 10.57
C LYS A 67 6.71 17.54 9.71
N ILE A 68 5.52 18.12 9.83
CA ILE A 68 4.33 17.70 9.04
C ILE A 68 4.57 17.91 7.55
N GLN A 69 5.17 19.03 7.13
CA GLN A 69 5.44 19.31 5.73
C GLN A 69 6.38 18.28 5.11
N GLU A 70 7.48 17.95 5.78
CA GLU A 70 8.44 16.96 5.29
C GLU A 70 7.84 15.55 5.28
N PHE A 71 7.13 15.18 6.34
CA PHE A 71 6.42 13.91 6.42
C PHE A 71 5.36 13.75 5.30
N ASN A 72 4.57 14.80 5.03
CA ASN A 72 3.62 14.82 3.92
C ASN A 72 4.31 14.77 2.57
N ARG A 73 5.44 15.47 2.40
CA ARG A 73 6.22 15.43 1.16
C ARG A 73 6.68 14.01 0.85
N LEU A 74 7.23 13.29 1.84
CA LEU A 74 7.69 11.91 1.69
C LEU A 74 6.54 10.94 1.44
N SER A 75 5.46 11.04 2.22
CA SER A 75 4.25 10.22 2.05
C SER A 75 3.65 10.39 0.65
N ASN A 76 3.47 11.63 0.21
CA ASN A 76 2.94 11.93 -1.13
C ASN A 76 3.90 11.49 -2.25
N ASN A 77 5.22 11.56 -2.03
CA ASN A 77 6.19 11.08 -3.01
C ASN A 77 6.10 9.55 -3.19
N LEU A 78 5.93 8.80 -2.10
CA LEU A 78 5.70 7.37 -2.14
C LEU A 78 4.35 7.05 -2.80
N SER A 79 3.26 7.70 -2.38
CA SER A 79 1.93 7.51 -2.99
C SER A 79 1.94 7.75 -4.50
N LYS A 80 2.50 8.88 -4.95
CA LYS A 80 2.60 9.21 -6.39
C LYS A 80 3.42 8.19 -7.15
N TYR A 81 4.45 7.62 -6.54
CA TYR A 81 5.27 6.60 -7.19
C TYR A 81 4.50 5.28 -7.36
N ILE A 82 3.76 4.86 -6.34
CA ILE A 82 2.87 3.69 -6.41
C ILE A 82 1.82 3.90 -7.51
N GLU A 83 1.12 5.04 -7.47
CA GLU A 83 0.11 5.40 -8.46
C GLU A 83 0.69 5.48 -9.88
N ALA A 84 1.91 5.99 -10.05
CA ALA A 84 2.57 6.03 -11.36
C ALA A 84 2.85 4.61 -11.89
N ILE A 85 3.36 3.71 -11.03
CA ILE A 85 3.54 2.30 -11.39
C ILE A 85 2.21 1.67 -11.81
N GLN A 86 1.12 1.96 -11.09
CA GLN A 86 -0.21 1.43 -11.39
C GLN A 86 -0.82 2.05 -12.67
N LYS A 87 -0.59 3.35 -12.92
CA LYS A 87 -1.09 4.09 -14.09
C LYS A 87 -0.38 3.74 -15.39
N GLU A 88 0.90 3.39 -15.35
CA GLU A 88 1.61 2.81 -16.50
C GLU A 88 0.92 1.52 -17.03
N VAL A 89 -0.03 0.96 -16.27
CA VAL A 89 -0.80 -0.25 -16.59
C VAL A 89 -2.25 0.06 -16.96
N ASN A 90 -2.64 1.34 -17.00
CA ASN A 90 -4.06 1.73 -17.07
C ASN A 90 -4.38 2.68 -18.23
N THR A 91 -3.98 2.30 -19.44
CA THR A 91 -4.56 2.85 -20.67
C THR A 91 -4.96 1.68 -21.57
N GLU A 92 -6.26 1.40 -21.60
CA GLU A 92 -7.02 0.60 -22.60
C GLU A 92 -7.30 -0.91 -22.35
N GLN A 93 -6.71 -1.59 -21.37
CA GLN A 93 -7.07 -3.01 -21.10
C GLN A 93 -7.83 -3.18 -19.79
N VAL A 94 -9.16 -3.20 -19.91
CA VAL A 94 -10.16 -3.32 -18.83
C VAL A 94 -10.18 -4.71 -18.16
N LEU A 95 -9.23 -5.61 -18.45
CA LEU A 95 -9.22 -6.97 -17.89
C LEU A 95 -7.79 -7.36 -17.48
N TYR A 96 -7.56 -7.64 -16.20
CA TYR A 96 -6.28 -8.18 -15.68
C TYR A 96 -5.83 -9.45 -16.41
N GLU A 97 -6.78 -10.18 -16.99
CA GLU A 97 -6.59 -11.36 -17.82
C GLU A 97 -5.88 -11.07 -19.17
N MET A 98 -5.88 -9.81 -19.62
CA MET A 98 -5.24 -9.37 -20.86
C MET A 98 -3.80 -8.89 -20.68
N LEU A 99 -3.39 -8.61 -19.44
CA LEU A 99 -1.99 -8.33 -19.14
C LEU A 99 -1.17 -9.62 -19.31
N ASN A 100 0.07 -9.49 -19.80
CA ASN A 100 0.99 -10.62 -19.78
C ASN A 100 1.09 -11.18 -18.35
N ARG A 101 1.07 -12.52 -18.19
CA ARG A 101 0.95 -13.22 -16.89
C ARG A 101 1.97 -12.78 -15.84
N ASP A 102 3.10 -12.20 -16.26
CA ASP A 102 4.20 -11.77 -15.41
C ASP A 102 4.52 -10.27 -15.49
N PHE A 103 3.61 -9.44 -16.02
CA PHE A 103 3.86 -8.01 -16.22
C PHE A 103 4.26 -7.30 -14.92
N TYR A 104 3.41 -7.34 -13.89
CA TYR A 104 3.70 -6.67 -12.63
C TYR A 104 4.87 -7.31 -11.88
N LYS A 105 5.06 -8.62 -12.06
CA LYS A 105 6.25 -9.32 -11.56
C LYS A 105 7.51 -8.70 -12.15
N LYS A 106 7.57 -8.46 -13.46
CA LYS A 106 8.71 -7.80 -14.13
C LYS A 106 8.88 -6.34 -13.72
N VAL A 107 7.80 -5.67 -13.36
CA VAL A 107 7.85 -4.30 -12.84
C VAL A 107 8.57 -4.26 -11.49
N LEU A 108 8.28 -5.15 -10.55
CA LEU A 108 8.88 -5.10 -9.20
C LEU A 108 10.11 -5.99 -9.04
N PHE A 109 10.20 -7.09 -9.78
CA PHE A 109 11.23 -8.11 -9.66
C PHE A 109 11.90 -8.37 -11.02
N ASN A 110 13.17 -8.78 -11.00
CA ASN A 110 13.86 -9.28 -12.17
C ASN A 110 13.72 -10.81 -12.28
N ASP A 111 14.24 -11.39 -13.36
CA ASP A 111 14.17 -12.83 -13.61
C ASP A 111 14.90 -13.65 -12.54
N SER A 112 15.90 -13.05 -11.88
CA SER A 112 16.61 -13.63 -10.72
C SER A 112 15.83 -13.50 -9.40
N LYS A 113 14.55 -13.13 -9.43
CA LYS A 113 13.67 -12.92 -8.26
C LYS A 113 14.12 -11.80 -7.30
N LYS A 114 15.09 -10.97 -7.68
CA LYS A 114 15.53 -9.79 -6.92
C LYS A 114 14.72 -8.57 -7.34
N LEU A 115 14.76 -7.50 -6.55
CA LEU A 115 14.10 -6.23 -6.92
C LEU A 115 14.63 -5.69 -8.25
N SER A 116 13.71 -5.33 -9.13
CA SER A 116 13.99 -4.59 -10.37
C SER A 116 14.48 -3.17 -10.04
N TYR A 117 14.81 -2.37 -11.06
CA TYR A 117 15.09 -0.95 -10.86
C TYR A 117 13.91 -0.20 -10.21
N LYS A 118 12.68 -0.48 -10.65
CA LYS A 118 11.47 0.14 -10.07
C LYS A 118 11.20 -0.38 -8.65
N GLY A 119 11.40 -1.69 -8.41
CA GLY A 119 11.32 -2.26 -7.06
C GLY A 119 12.31 -1.62 -6.08
N ARG A 120 13.57 -1.42 -6.48
CA ARG A 120 14.57 -0.72 -5.65
C ARG A 120 14.20 0.75 -5.39
N LYS A 121 13.65 1.45 -6.39
CA LYS A 121 13.13 2.81 -6.20
C LYS A 121 11.96 2.86 -5.23
N LEU A 122 11.06 1.85 -5.26
CA LEU A 122 9.98 1.72 -4.29
C LEU A 122 10.55 1.57 -2.88
N LYS A 123 11.50 0.63 -2.69
CA LYS A 123 12.20 0.40 -1.43
C LYS A 123 12.80 1.69 -0.86
N ILE A 124 13.56 2.43 -1.67
CA ILE A 124 14.19 3.69 -1.24
C ILE A 124 13.15 4.70 -0.73
N LYS A 125 11.98 4.78 -1.37
CA LYS A 125 10.92 5.70 -0.94
C LYS A 125 10.28 5.26 0.38
N ILE A 126 10.05 3.96 0.56
CA ILE A 126 9.56 3.39 1.83
C ILE A 126 10.57 3.67 2.95
N ASP A 127 11.85 3.37 2.71
CA ASP A 127 12.93 3.61 3.68
C ASP A 127 13.06 5.08 4.05
N SER A 128 12.87 5.98 3.08
CA SER A 128 12.91 7.43 3.32
C SER A 128 11.78 7.88 4.25
N LEU A 129 10.57 7.34 4.06
CA LEU A 129 9.43 7.59 4.94
C LEU A 129 9.72 7.03 6.34
N TYR A 130 10.10 5.75 6.44
CA TYR A 130 10.44 5.07 7.69
C TYR A 130 11.47 5.87 8.52
N ASN A 131 12.62 6.19 7.92
CA ASN A 131 13.70 6.90 8.60
C ASN A 131 13.28 8.28 9.10
N HIS A 132 12.46 8.99 8.32
CA HIS A 132 11.91 10.27 8.75
C HIS A 132 10.92 10.11 9.91
N SER A 133 10.09 9.08 9.88
CA SER A 133 9.12 8.77 10.93
C SER A 133 9.77 8.43 12.27
N VAL A 134 10.85 7.64 12.25
CA VAL A 134 11.68 7.41 13.43
C VAL A 134 12.23 8.73 13.98
N LYS A 135 12.75 9.60 13.11
CA LYS A 135 13.35 10.89 13.49
C LYS A 135 12.35 11.86 14.13
N ILE A 136 11.12 11.92 13.63
CA ILE A 136 10.11 12.88 14.11
C ILE A 136 9.33 12.39 15.33
N ASN A 137 9.33 11.07 15.61
CA ASN A 137 8.70 10.48 16.81
C ASN A 137 9.59 10.57 18.06
N VAL A 138 10.03 11.79 18.41
CA VAL A 138 10.98 12.05 19.51
C VAL A 138 10.44 11.56 20.87
N HIS A 139 9.13 11.62 21.06
CA HIS A 139 8.47 11.18 22.29
C HIS A 139 8.19 9.67 22.35
N LYS A 140 8.68 8.89 21.36
CA LYS A 140 8.51 7.44 21.28
C LYS A 140 7.05 7.02 21.50
N LEU A 141 6.15 7.70 20.79
CA LEU A 141 4.74 7.41 20.84
C LEU A 141 4.52 6.03 20.22
N SER A 142 4.14 5.07 21.05
CA SER A 142 4.08 3.64 20.70
C SER A 142 3.17 3.37 19.50
N GLN A 143 2.07 4.11 19.37
CA GLN A 143 1.16 3.99 18.24
C GLN A 143 1.83 4.32 16.91
N LEU A 144 2.66 5.37 16.87
CA LEU A 144 3.42 5.73 15.67
C LEU A 144 4.56 4.74 15.43
N GLU A 145 5.25 4.35 16.50
CA GLU A 145 6.37 3.42 16.46
C GLU A 145 6.00 2.03 15.93
N ASN A 146 4.97 1.44 16.50
CA ASN A 146 4.46 0.15 16.04
C ASN A 146 4.05 0.25 14.57
N PHE A 147 3.31 1.30 14.19
CA PHE A 147 2.86 1.45 12.81
C PHE A 147 4.02 1.52 11.80
N TYR A 148 5.01 2.40 12.02
CA TYR A 148 6.09 2.50 11.03
C TYR A 148 7.00 1.27 11.00
N ASN A 149 7.15 0.56 12.13
CA ASN A 149 7.95 -0.67 12.19
C ASN A 149 7.24 -1.79 11.44
N ASP A 150 5.95 -1.99 11.69
CA ASP A 150 5.18 -3.09 11.10
C ASP A 150 4.97 -2.91 9.58
N HIS A 151 4.87 -1.66 9.11
CA HIS A 151 4.48 -1.38 7.72
C HIS A 151 5.61 -0.90 6.81
N PHE A 152 6.65 -0.23 7.32
CA PHE A 152 7.64 0.46 6.48
C PHE A 152 9.10 0.02 6.73
N LYS A 153 9.37 -0.85 7.70
CA LYS A 153 10.72 -1.31 7.99
C LYS A 153 11.16 -2.40 7.00
N THR A 154 11.75 -1.99 5.89
CA THR A 154 12.11 -2.95 4.82
C THR A 154 13.31 -3.85 5.12
N GLY A 155 14.00 -3.61 6.24
CA GLY A 155 15.15 -4.40 6.68
C GLY A 155 14.80 -5.61 7.54
N ASP A 156 13.52 -5.83 7.85
CA ASP A 156 13.09 -6.97 8.64
C ASP A 156 13.10 -8.29 7.85
N ILE A 157 13.34 -9.37 8.58
CA ILE A 157 13.31 -10.74 8.09
C ILE A 157 12.01 -11.37 8.59
N PHE A 158 11.23 -11.93 7.66
CA PHE A 158 10.01 -12.66 7.92
C PHE A 158 10.26 -14.16 7.72
N TYR A 159 9.39 -15.01 8.28
CA TYR A 159 9.47 -16.45 8.10
C TYR A 159 8.24 -16.95 7.35
N GLY A 160 8.47 -17.70 6.28
CA GLY A 160 7.40 -18.40 5.55
C GLY A 160 6.87 -19.61 6.33
N PHE A 161 5.85 -20.27 5.77
CA PHE A 161 5.28 -21.50 6.33
C PHE A 161 6.31 -22.63 6.47
N ASP A 162 7.27 -22.69 5.54
CA ASP A 162 8.37 -23.66 5.53
C ASP A 162 9.61 -23.16 6.31
N GLU A 163 9.44 -22.16 7.20
CA GLU A 163 10.49 -21.51 8.00
C GLU A 163 11.63 -20.88 7.19
N ASN A 164 11.42 -20.67 5.88
CA ASN A 164 12.37 -19.98 5.05
C ASN A 164 12.34 -18.47 5.31
N GLU A 165 13.52 -17.86 5.37
CA GLU A 165 13.66 -16.40 5.49
C GLU A 165 13.12 -15.70 4.25
N LEU A 166 12.28 -14.70 4.47
CA LEU A 166 11.68 -13.85 3.46
C LEU A 166 12.04 -12.39 3.75
N ASP A 167 12.52 -11.67 2.73
CA ASP A 167 12.66 -10.22 2.82
C ASP A 167 11.28 -9.53 2.77
N TYR A 168 11.23 -8.25 3.16
CA TYR A 168 10.02 -7.43 3.13
C TYR A 168 9.21 -7.55 1.83
N PHE A 169 9.87 -7.52 0.66
CA PHE A 169 9.16 -7.58 -0.62
C PHE A 169 8.73 -9.00 -0.99
N GLN A 170 9.43 -10.02 -0.52
CA GLN A 170 9.01 -11.40 -0.67
C GLN A 170 7.78 -11.70 0.19
N TYR A 171 7.73 -11.16 1.41
CA TYR A 171 6.61 -11.31 2.32
C TYR A 171 5.38 -10.49 1.87
N HIS A 172 5.52 -9.17 1.71
CA HIS A 172 4.37 -8.30 1.41
C HIS A 172 3.88 -8.38 -0.04
N PHE A 173 4.73 -8.79 -0.99
CA PHE A 173 4.34 -9.03 -2.37
C PHE A 173 4.41 -10.52 -2.72
N TYR A 174 4.00 -11.40 -1.80
CA TYR A 174 4.10 -12.85 -1.98
C TYR A 174 3.40 -13.36 -3.25
N ASP A 175 2.14 -12.94 -3.47
CA ASP A 175 1.42 -13.25 -4.71
C ASP A 175 1.99 -12.41 -5.87
N LYS A 176 2.73 -13.08 -6.76
CA LYS A 176 3.37 -12.47 -7.93
C LYS A 176 2.44 -12.35 -9.15
N SER A 177 1.17 -12.72 -9.03
CA SER A 177 0.17 -12.46 -10.06
C SER A 177 -0.01 -10.95 -10.27
N ASN A 178 -0.53 -10.56 -11.44
CA ASN A 178 -0.84 -9.15 -11.71
C ASN A 178 -1.82 -8.58 -10.68
N TYR A 179 -2.83 -9.35 -10.28
CA TYR A 179 -3.76 -8.97 -9.24
C TYR A 179 -3.09 -8.85 -7.87
N GLY A 180 -2.31 -9.85 -7.47
CA GLY A 180 -1.63 -9.89 -6.18
C GLY A 180 -0.68 -8.71 -5.96
N ILE A 181 0.14 -8.39 -6.96
CA ILE A 181 1.05 -7.25 -6.88
C ILE A 181 0.30 -5.92 -6.83
N MET A 182 -0.74 -5.76 -7.64
CA MET A 182 -1.56 -4.55 -7.61
C MET A 182 -2.29 -4.38 -6.27
N MET A 183 -2.80 -5.47 -5.71
CA MET A 183 -3.45 -5.48 -4.40
C MET A 183 -2.46 -5.11 -3.30
N ALA A 184 -1.27 -5.69 -3.30
CA ALA A 184 -0.19 -5.34 -2.37
C ALA A 184 0.23 -3.86 -2.49
N MET A 185 0.29 -3.31 -3.71
CA MET A 185 0.52 -1.88 -3.93
C MET A 185 -0.61 -1.02 -3.34
N ASN A 186 -1.86 -1.44 -3.48
CA ASN A 186 -3.01 -0.75 -2.89
C ASN A 186 -2.99 -0.81 -1.35
N CYS A 187 -2.64 -1.95 -0.77
CA CYS A 187 -2.46 -2.06 0.69
C CYS A 187 -1.35 -1.13 1.18
N LEU A 188 -0.19 -1.12 0.52
CA LEU A 188 0.89 -0.19 0.86
C LEU A 188 0.45 1.28 0.72
N LEU A 189 -0.32 1.61 -0.32
CA LEU A 189 -0.85 2.96 -0.49
C LEU A 189 -1.81 3.33 0.63
N LEU A 190 -2.71 2.40 1.02
CA LEU A 190 -3.61 2.58 2.15
C LEU A 190 -2.82 2.79 3.46
N ASP A 191 -1.78 2.00 3.72
CA ASP A 191 -0.92 2.14 4.91
C ASP A 191 -0.28 3.53 4.98
N VAL A 192 0.21 4.05 3.85
CA VAL A 192 0.75 5.43 3.79
C VAL A 192 -0.32 6.46 4.17
N LYS A 193 -1.55 6.32 3.67
CA LYS A 193 -2.63 7.27 3.98
C LYS A 193 -3.10 7.15 5.43
N THR A 194 -3.25 5.93 5.93
CA THR A 194 -3.60 5.65 7.31
C THR A 194 -2.56 6.24 8.24
N PHE A 195 -1.28 6.07 7.93
CA PHE A 195 -0.21 6.64 8.74
C PHE A 195 -0.19 8.17 8.73
N GLN A 196 -0.50 8.79 7.59
CA GLN A 196 -0.65 10.24 7.54
C GLN A 196 -1.73 10.73 8.51
N LEU A 197 -2.89 10.09 8.48
CA LEU A 197 -4.00 10.41 9.39
C LEU A 197 -3.66 10.14 10.85
N LEU A 198 -3.00 9.02 11.14
CA LEU A 198 -2.53 8.68 12.48
C LEU A 198 -1.58 9.77 13.01
N TYR A 199 -0.57 10.15 12.23
CA TYR A 199 0.38 11.19 12.62
C TYR A 199 -0.32 12.53 12.88
N PHE A 200 -1.26 12.93 12.03
CA PHE A 200 -2.08 14.12 12.27
C PHE A 200 -2.88 14.02 13.56
N GLY A 201 -3.54 12.88 13.82
CA GLY A 201 -4.32 12.65 15.03
C GLY A 201 -3.45 12.70 16.29
N THR A 202 -2.25 12.12 16.25
CA THR A 202 -1.37 12.07 17.41
C THR A 202 -0.69 13.42 17.67
N VAL A 203 -0.18 14.09 16.64
CA VAL A 203 0.62 15.32 16.81
C VAL A 203 -0.22 16.57 16.98
N MET A 204 -1.46 16.60 16.47
CA MET A 204 -2.37 17.73 16.69
C MET A 204 -3.21 17.63 17.97
N SER A 205 -3.15 16.50 18.68
CA SER A 205 -3.82 16.33 19.99
C SER A 205 -2.91 16.70 21.17
N TYR A 206 -1.64 17.02 20.90
CA TYR A 206 -0.68 17.60 21.84
C TYR A 206 -0.61 19.13 21.64
#